data_AF-A0ABD1UAK8-F1
#
_entry.id   AF-A0ABD1UAK8-F1
#
_cell.length_a   1.000
_cell.length_b   1.000
_cell.length_c   1.000
_cell.angle_alpha   90.00
_cell.angle_beta   90.00
_cell.angle_gamma   90.00
#
_symmetry.space_group_name_H-M   'P 1'
#
loop_
_entity.id
_entity.type
_entity.pdbx_description
1 polymer ?
#
loop_
_entity_poly.entity_id
_entity_poly.type
_entity_poly.pdbx_seq_one_letter_code
_entity_poly.pdbx_strand_id
1 'polypeptide(L)'
;MEPTGIIVFTIFDRADYGFDIFSTKLPTNFHDNWDYIEHCLIDDISINFNKQFFDEDDTIIYVSERTGSSRIYLNRSQISKPELIQTPTESLFHDRPVINNSRVYYVFAHKPPEKLFRSWSALYSTRLCGLVKMK
;
A
#
# COMPACT_ATOMS: atom_id res chain seq x y z
N MET A 1 21.30 -13.85 13.93
CA MET A 1 20.50 -12.67 13.56
C MET A 1 19.08 -13.09 13.81
N GLU A 2 18.44 -12.53 14.83
CA GLU A 2 17.05 -12.84 15.17
C GLU A 2 16.13 -12.45 14.00
N PRO A 3 15.10 -13.24 13.66
CA PRO A 3 14.19 -12.89 12.59
C PRO A 3 13.45 -11.59 12.95
N THR A 4 13.81 -10.50 12.28
CA THR A 4 13.01 -9.27 12.21
C THR A 4 11.98 -9.49 11.11
N GLY A 5 10.88 -10.14 11.45
CA GLY A 5 9.89 -10.63 10.49
C GLY A 5 8.56 -9.91 10.59
N ILE A 6 8.04 -9.49 9.43
CA ILE A 6 6.62 -9.16 9.23
C ILE A 6 5.99 -10.39 8.60
N ILE A 7 4.98 -10.98 9.23
CA ILE A 7 4.19 -12.05 8.62
C ILE A 7 2.90 -11.43 8.09
N VAL A 8 2.59 -11.67 6.82
CA VAL A 8 1.39 -11.18 6.14
C VAL A 8 0.58 -12.37 5.72
N PHE A 9 -0.66 -12.47 6.19
CA PHE A 9 -1.65 -13.43 5.70
C PHE A 9 -2.79 -12.67 5.01
N THR A 10 -3.42 -13.31 4.04
CA THR A 10 -4.60 -12.77 3.35
C THR A 10 -5.68 -13.85 3.40
N ILE A 11 -6.84 -13.49 3.94
CA ILE A 11 -8.02 -14.36 4.00
C ILE A 11 -8.93 -13.97 2.82
N PHE A 12 -9.45 -14.95 2.10
CA PHE A 12 -10.44 -14.75 1.05
C PHE A 12 -11.82 -15.16 1.57
N ASP A 13 -12.75 -14.22 1.63
CA ASP A 13 -14.19 -14.51 1.68
C ASP A 13 -14.91 -13.78 0.51
N ARG A 14 -16.11 -14.23 0.18
CA ARG A 14 -16.84 -14.11 -1.09
C ARG A 14 -17.35 -12.71 -1.50
N ALA A 15 -17.71 -12.67 -2.79
CA ALA A 15 -18.55 -11.75 -3.58
C ALA A 15 -18.02 -10.32 -3.78
N ASP A 16 -17.53 -9.67 -2.73
CA ASP A 16 -16.99 -8.32 -2.80
C ASP A 16 -15.47 -8.38 -2.62
N TYR A 17 -14.70 -7.92 -3.60
CA TYR A 17 -13.24 -8.10 -3.69
C TYR A 17 -12.41 -7.27 -2.67
N GLY A 18 -12.98 -6.97 -1.51
CA GLY A 18 -12.29 -6.34 -0.39
C GLY A 18 -11.35 -7.30 0.32
N PHE A 19 -10.25 -6.79 0.84
CA PHE A 19 -9.46 -7.52 1.82
C PHE A 19 -8.86 -6.57 2.83
N ASP A 20 -8.56 -7.10 4.00
CA ASP A 20 -7.83 -6.41 5.05
C ASP A 20 -6.36 -6.85 5.14
N ILE A 21 -5.54 -5.96 5.69
CA ILE A 21 -4.13 -6.22 5.97
C ILE A 21 -3.94 -5.95 7.44
N PHE A 22 -3.45 -6.96 8.16
CA PHE A 22 -3.09 -6.83 9.55
C PHE A 22 -1.57 -6.92 9.71
N SER A 23 -1.03 -6.24 10.71
CA SER A 23 0.31 -6.47 11.23
C SER A 23 0.26 -6.82 12.71
N THR A 24 1.26 -7.58 13.16
CA THR A 24 1.50 -7.83 14.58
C THR A 24 3.00 -7.84 14.81
N LYS A 25 3.42 -7.24 15.93
CA LYS A 25 4.84 -7.21 16.30
C LYS A 25 5.21 -8.54 16.96
N LEU A 26 6.19 -9.23 16.39
CA LEU A 26 6.73 -10.45 16.98
C LEU A 26 7.61 -10.10 18.20
N PRO A 27 7.51 -10.85 19.31
CA PRO A 27 8.39 -10.65 20.45
C PRO A 27 9.82 -11.04 20.08
N THR A 28 10.81 -10.36 20.67
CA THR A 28 12.23 -10.70 20.48
C THR A 28 12.58 -12.04 21.15
N ASN A 29 11.85 -12.43 22.19
CA ASN A 29 11.99 -13.72 22.86
C ASN A 29 10.64 -14.44 22.91
N PHE A 30 10.55 -15.61 22.27
CA PHE A 30 9.33 -16.43 22.23
C PHE A 30 8.99 -17.14 23.56
N HIS A 31 9.81 -16.96 24.60
CA HIS A 31 9.61 -17.58 25.92
C HIS A 31 8.82 -16.72 26.91
N ASP A 32 8.62 -15.43 26.62
CA ASP A 32 7.81 -14.55 27.45
C ASP A 32 6.33 -14.68 27.09
N ASN A 33 5.45 -14.64 28.09
CA ASN A 33 4.00 -14.61 27.88
C ASN A 33 3.65 -13.25 27.26
N TRP A 34 3.42 -13.20 25.96
CA TRP A 34 3.25 -11.97 25.19
C TRP A 34 1.83 -11.83 24.65
N ASP A 35 1.23 -10.66 24.85
CA ASP A 35 -0.05 -10.30 24.26
C ASP A 35 0.17 -9.87 22.80
N TYR A 36 -0.23 -10.72 21.87
CA TYR A 36 -0.24 -10.38 20.45
C TYR A 36 -1.33 -9.35 20.17
N ILE A 37 -0.91 -8.11 19.89
CA ILE A 37 -1.80 -7.06 19.41
C ILE A 37 -1.74 -7.06 17.89
N GLU A 38 -2.90 -7.21 17.26
CA GLU A 38 -3.07 -7.06 15.82
C GLU A 38 -3.49 -5.64 15.49
N HIS A 39 -2.89 -5.07 14.44
CA HIS A 39 -3.21 -3.75 13.91
C HIS A 39 -3.76 -3.89 12.50
N CYS A 40 -4.99 -3.44 12.27
CA CYS A 40 -5.52 -3.36 10.92
C CYS A 40 -4.92 -2.14 10.20
N LEU A 41 -4.35 -2.36 9.02
CA LEU A 41 -3.59 -1.37 8.24
C LEU A 41 -4.37 -0.84 7.04
N ILE A 42 -5.47 -1.47 6.66
CA ILE A 42 -6.41 -0.96 5.64
C ILE A 42 -7.84 -1.17 6.13
N ASP A 43 -8.83 -0.80 5.31
CA ASP A 43 -10.21 -0.57 5.72
C ASP A 43 -11.24 -1.40 4.94
N ASP A 44 -10.89 -2.62 4.52
CA ASP A 44 -11.69 -3.61 3.76
C ASP A 44 -12.35 -3.13 2.45
N ILE A 45 -12.18 -1.85 2.09
CA ILE A 45 -12.75 -1.25 0.88
C ILE A 45 -11.81 -1.45 -0.33
N SER A 46 -10.55 -1.85 -0.09
CA SER A 46 -9.52 -1.89 -1.12
C SER A 46 -9.43 -3.22 -1.86
N ILE A 47 -9.29 -3.14 -3.19
CA ILE A 47 -9.33 -4.30 -4.10
C ILE A 47 -7.94 -4.61 -4.74
N ASN A 48 -6.80 -4.23 -4.14
CA ASN A 48 -5.50 -4.48 -4.82
C ASN A 48 -4.29 -4.82 -3.92
N PHE A 49 -3.64 -5.96 -4.18
CA PHE A 49 -2.43 -6.45 -3.49
C PHE A 49 -1.15 -5.66 -3.81
N ASN A 50 -1.22 -4.67 -4.70
CA ASN A 50 -0.12 -3.79 -5.06
C ASN A 50 0.22 -2.80 -3.92
N LYS A 51 1.00 -3.27 -2.94
CA LYS A 51 1.38 -2.52 -1.73
C LYS A 51 2.87 -2.56 -1.39
N GLN A 52 3.33 -1.62 -0.58
CA GLN A 52 4.65 -1.66 0.06
C GLN A 52 4.56 -1.22 1.51
N PHE A 53 5.15 -2.01 2.40
CA PHE A 53 5.48 -1.60 3.76
C PHE A 53 6.74 -0.73 3.73
N PHE A 54 6.68 0.47 4.30
CA PHE A 54 7.76 1.45 4.21
C PHE A 54 8.72 1.39 5.40
N ASP A 55 8.19 1.24 6.61
CA ASP A 55 8.90 1.24 7.89
C ASP A 55 8.32 0.22 8.87
N GLU A 56 8.91 0.15 10.06
CA GLU A 56 8.50 -0.72 11.18
C GLU A 56 7.33 -0.13 11.98
N ASP A 57 6.91 1.10 11.66
CA ASP A 57 5.78 1.81 12.25
C ASP A 57 4.50 1.57 11.45
N ASP A 58 4.43 0.44 10.76
CA ASP A 58 3.31 -0.02 9.95
C ASP A 58 2.84 0.98 8.87
N THR A 59 3.74 1.83 8.36
CA THR A 59 3.41 2.69 7.22
C THR A 59 3.29 1.85 5.96
N ILE A 60 2.14 1.96 5.29
CA ILE A 60 1.81 1.21 4.08
C ILE A 60 1.35 2.14 2.97
N ILE A 61 1.94 1.97 1.78
CA ILE A 61 1.44 2.57 0.54
C ILE A 61 0.82 1.49 -0.33
N TYR A 62 -0.31 1.77 -0.96
CA TYR A 62 -1.04 0.77 -1.74
C TYR A 62 -1.92 1.41 -2.79
N VAL A 63 -2.35 0.60 -3.75
CA VAL A 63 -3.35 0.98 -4.76
C VAL A 63 -4.73 0.57 -4.27
N SER A 64 -5.74 1.42 -4.48
CA SER A 64 -7.13 1.10 -4.18
C SER A 64 -8.06 1.70 -5.22
N GLU A 65 -9.14 0.98 -5.53
CA GLU A 65 -10.20 1.43 -6.45
C GLU A 65 -11.45 1.94 -5.71
N ARG A 66 -11.34 2.18 -4.39
CA ARG A 66 -12.44 2.62 -3.51
C ARG A 66 -13.27 3.81 -3.98
N THR A 67 -12.75 4.60 -4.91
CA THR A 67 -13.43 5.76 -5.53
C THR A 67 -13.95 5.46 -6.94
N GLY A 68 -14.07 4.19 -7.33
CA GLY A 68 -14.46 3.76 -8.69
C GLY A 68 -13.35 3.86 -9.73
N SER A 69 -12.11 4.16 -9.31
CA SER A 69 -10.92 4.21 -10.17
C SER A 69 -9.67 4.00 -9.33
N SER A 70 -8.64 3.42 -9.95
CA SER A 70 -7.36 3.13 -9.30
C SER A 70 -6.65 4.41 -8.84
N ARG A 71 -6.30 4.46 -7.55
CA ARG A 71 -5.60 5.57 -6.88
C ARG A 71 -4.59 5.05 -5.88
N ILE A 72 -3.60 5.87 -5.54
CA ILE A 72 -2.57 5.51 -4.56
C ILE A 72 -2.92 6.14 -3.20
N TYR A 73 -2.92 5.31 -2.17
CA TYR A 73 -3.20 5.69 -0.80
C TYR A 73 -2.02 5.37 0.10
N LEU A 74 -1.80 6.22 1.10
CA LEU A 74 -0.85 6.03 2.17
C LEU A 74 -1.63 5.89 3.48
N ASN A 75 -1.38 4.81 4.21
CA ASN A 75 -1.83 4.69 5.59
C ASN A 75 -0.63 4.71 6.52
N ARG A 76 -0.76 5.42 7.64
CA ARG A 76 0.26 5.52 8.69
C ARG A 76 -0.38 5.02 9.96
N SER A 77 0.35 4.21 10.74
CA SER A 77 -0.15 3.77 12.03
C SER A 77 -0.58 4.99 12.84
N GLN A 78 -1.76 4.94 13.46
CA GLN A 78 -2.47 6.01 14.17
C GLN A 78 -3.42 6.92 13.37
N ILE A 79 -3.47 6.84 12.03
CA ILE A 79 -4.44 7.60 11.24
C ILE A 79 -5.56 6.66 10.77
N SER A 80 -6.80 6.94 11.18
CA SER A 80 -7.95 6.09 10.83
C SER A 80 -8.40 6.19 9.37
N LYS A 81 -7.99 7.25 8.66
CA LYS A 81 -8.38 7.50 7.27
C LYS A 81 -7.17 7.51 6.34
N PRO A 82 -7.15 6.69 5.27
CA PRO A 82 -6.06 6.69 4.31
C PRO A 82 -5.87 8.05 3.62
N GLU A 83 -4.62 8.48 3.53
CA GLU A 83 -4.19 9.69 2.82
C GLU A 83 -4.15 9.42 1.32
N LEU A 84 -4.90 10.19 0.53
CA LEU A 84 -4.84 10.11 -0.93
C LEU A 84 -3.58 10.81 -1.44
N ILE A 85 -2.72 10.07 -2.12
CA ILE A 85 -1.56 10.64 -2.80
C ILE A 85 -2.03 11.29 -4.11
N GLN A 86 -1.62 12.55 -4.33
CA GLN A 86 -1.93 13.26 -5.56
C GLN A 86 -1.22 12.61 -6.75
N THR A 87 -1.98 11.85 -7.52
CA THR A 87 -1.59 11.26 -8.80
C THR A 87 -2.62 11.65 -9.86
N PRO A 88 -2.27 11.61 -11.16
CA PRO A 88 -3.24 11.96 -12.18
C PRO A 88 -4.42 10.97 -12.16
N THR A 89 -5.63 11.49 -12.33
CA THR A 89 -6.91 10.80 -12.05
C THR A 89 -7.46 9.98 -13.24
N GLU A 90 -6.87 10.11 -14.42
CA GLU A 90 -7.43 9.58 -15.67
C GLU A 90 -7.01 8.14 -16.00
N SER A 91 -6.11 7.52 -15.23
CA SER A 91 -5.63 6.17 -15.56
C SER A 91 -6.56 5.07 -15.07
N LEU A 92 -6.61 4.03 -15.91
CA LEU A 92 -7.24 2.75 -15.65
C LEU A 92 -6.30 1.78 -14.91
N PHE A 93 -5.04 2.16 -14.67
CA PHE A 93 -4.03 1.29 -14.09
C PHE A 93 -2.98 2.05 -13.26
N HIS A 94 -2.76 1.57 -12.04
CA HIS A 94 -1.58 1.85 -11.23
C HIS A 94 -0.94 0.52 -10.82
N ASP A 95 0.36 0.38 -11.09
CA ASP A 95 1.15 -0.76 -10.57
C ASP A 95 1.62 -0.48 -9.14
N ARG A 96 2.25 -1.49 -8.50
CA ARG A 96 2.80 -1.43 -7.14
C ARG A 96 3.59 -0.14 -6.88
N PRO A 97 3.10 0.76 -6.01
CA PRO A 97 3.80 1.97 -5.65
C PRO A 97 4.98 1.64 -4.74
N VAL A 98 6.06 2.39 -4.89
CA VAL A 98 7.26 2.25 -4.09
C VAL A 98 7.67 3.61 -3.54
N ILE A 99 7.80 3.71 -2.23
CA ILE A 99 8.38 4.85 -1.55
C ILE A 99 9.90 4.68 -1.50
N ASN A 100 10.60 5.70 -2.00
CA ASN A 100 12.04 5.84 -1.84
C ASN A 100 12.41 7.33 -1.79
N ASN A 101 13.29 7.73 -0.86
CA ASN A 101 13.78 9.10 -0.74
C ASN A 101 12.67 10.19 -0.78
N SER A 102 11.63 10.00 0.03
CA SER A 102 10.46 10.91 0.12
C SER A 102 9.75 11.11 -1.23
N ARG A 103 9.78 10.11 -2.11
CA ARG A 103 9.03 10.06 -3.37
C ARG A 103 8.28 8.76 -3.47
N VAL A 104 7.07 8.83 -4.03
CA VAL A 104 6.35 7.64 -4.51
C VAL A 104 6.69 7.47 -5.98
N TYR A 105 7.21 6.31 -6.33
CA TYR A 105 7.38 5.83 -7.68
C TYR A 105 6.23 4.90 -8.04
N TYR A 106 5.65 5.08 -9.22
CA TYR A 106 4.52 4.26 -9.67
C TYR A 106 4.46 4.23 -11.20
N VAL A 107 3.94 3.13 -11.74
CA VAL A 107 3.69 3.00 -13.19
C VAL A 107 2.29 3.46 -13.51
N PHE A 108 2.13 4.22 -14.59
CA PHE A 108 0.88 4.86 -14.99
C PHE A 108 0.75 4.93 -16.51
N ALA A 109 -0.47 4.78 -17.03
CA ALA A 109 -0.80 4.89 -18.44
C ALA A 109 -1.58 6.20 -18.71
N HIS A 110 -0.89 7.34 -18.82
CA HIS A 110 -1.52 8.67 -18.84
C HIS A 110 -2.29 9.07 -20.10
N LYS A 111 -2.21 8.34 -21.22
CA LYS A 111 -2.98 8.65 -22.44
C LYS A 111 -3.56 7.37 -23.01
N PRO A 112 -4.78 7.45 -23.53
CA PRO A 112 -5.33 6.36 -24.33
C PRO A 112 -4.43 6.08 -25.54
N PRO A 113 -4.32 4.82 -25.96
CA PRO A 113 -3.57 4.48 -27.16
C PRO A 113 -4.29 4.98 -28.41
N GLU A 114 -3.54 5.56 -29.35
CA GLU A 114 -4.07 6.03 -30.64
C GLU A 114 -4.52 4.88 -31.56
N LYS A 115 -4.04 3.65 -31.31
CA LYS A 115 -4.35 2.45 -32.12
C LYS A 115 -4.80 1.31 -31.22
N LEU A 116 -5.76 0.52 -31.71
CA LEU A 116 -6.17 -0.73 -31.08
C LEU A 116 -4.95 -1.65 -30.87
N PHE A 117 -4.95 -2.39 -29.76
CA PHE A 117 -3.88 -3.32 -29.36
C PHE A 117 -2.49 -2.70 -29.17
N ARG A 118 -2.38 -1.37 -29.06
CA ARG A 118 -1.21 -0.72 -28.48
C ARG A 118 -1.54 -0.29 -27.06
N SER A 119 -0.60 -0.49 -26.16
CA SER A 119 -0.63 0.12 -24.82
C SER A 119 0.75 0.70 -24.57
N TRP A 120 0.81 1.64 -23.64
CA TRP A 120 2.08 2.10 -23.11
C TRP A 120 1.84 2.54 -21.67
N SER A 121 2.92 2.45 -20.90
CA SER A 121 2.97 2.92 -19.54
C SER A 121 4.31 3.63 -19.36
N ALA A 122 4.38 4.49 -18.36
CA ALA A 122 5.63 5.13 -17.97
C ALA A 122 5.77 5.13 -16.45
N LEU A 123 7.01 5.27 -16.00
CA LEU A 123 7.34 5.46 -14.60
C LEU A 123 7.15 6.93 -14.23
N TYR A 124 6.40 7.17 -13.16
CA TYR A 124 6.18 8.49 -12.58
C TYR A 124 6.78 8.57 -11.19
N SER A 125 7.01 9.80 -10.74
CA SER A 125 7.25 10.05 -9.33
C SER A 125 6.52 11.28 -8.85
N THR A 126 6.00 11.21 -7.63
CA THR A 126 5.49 12.38 -6.90
C THR A 126 6.20 12.50 -5.56
N ARG A 127 6.32 13.72 -5.04
CA ARG A 127 6.99 13.98 -3.77
C ARG A 127 6.01 13.72 -2.63
N LEU A 128 6.45 13.00 -1.61
CA LEU A 128 5.77 12.89 -0.33
C LEU A 128 6.22 14.05 0.55
N CYS A 129 5.26 14.87 0.98
CA CYS A 129 5.51 15.86 2.02
C CYS A 129 5.38 15.18 3.39
N GLY A 130 6.42 15.29 4.22
CA GLY A 130 6.35 14.82 5.62
C GLY A 130 6.54 13.31 5.84
N LEU A 131 7.23 12.60 4.93
CA LEU A 131 7.67 11.22 5.17
C LEU A 131 9.20 11.13 5.03
N VAL A 132 9.88 10.87 6.14
CA VAL A 132 11.33 10.62 6.21
C VAL A 132 11.50 9.25 6.84
N LYS A 133 12.27 8.36 6.20
CA LYS A 133 12.60 7.07 6.79
C LYS A 133 13.50 7.34 8.00
N MET A 134 13.00 7.12 9.22
CA MET A 134 13.88 7.13 10.39
C MET A 134 14.80 5.91 10.30
N LYS A 135 16.08 6.15 10.58
CA LYS A 135 17.17 5.18 10.46
C LYS A 135 17.34 4.40 11.75
#